data_AF-A0A0V0SRH2-F1
#
_entry.id   AF-A0A0V0SRH2-F1
#
_cell.length_a   1.000
_cell.length_b   1.000
_cell.length_c   1.000
_cell.angle_alpha   90.00
_cell.angle_beta   90.00
_cell.angle_gamma   90.00
#
_symmetry.space_group_name_H-M   'P 1'
#
loop_
_entity.id
_entity.type
_entity.pdbx_description
1 polymer ?
#
loop_
_entity_poly.entity_id
_entity_poly.type
_entity_poly.pdbx_seq_one_letter_code
_entity_poly.pdbx_strand_id
1 'polypeptide(L)' 'MVNWSKTCQSAFDELKYHLTSAPVLAYPDFHRQFIVDVVASGDGHGAVLSQREEKAERVVAYA' A
#
# COMPACT_ATOMS: atom_id res chain seq x y z
N MET A 1 1.61 19.75 20.28
CA MET A 1 2.38 18.49 20.24
C MET A 1 1.39 17.35 20.24
N VAL A 2 1.39 16.50 19.21
CA VAL A 2 0.54 15.32 19.15
C VAL A 2 1.16 14.29 20.10
N ASN A 3 0.43 13.88 21.14
CA ASN A 3 0.95 12.91 22.08
C ASN A 3 0.74 11.50 21.51
N TRP A 4 1.78 10.93 20.92
CA TRP A 4 1.73 9.59 20.33
C TRP A 4 1.69 8.54 21.45
N SER A 5 0.48 8.06 21.74
CA SER A 5 0.27 7.07 22.79
C SER A 5 0.68 5.66 22.34
N LYS A 6 0.86 4.73 23.30
CA LYS A 6 1.09 3.31 22.98
C LYS A 6 -0.03 2.72 22.13
N THR A 7 -1.28 3.14 22.36
CA THR A 7 -2.44 2.71 21.57
C THR A 7 -2.34 3.21 20.12
N CYS A 8 -1.86 4.44 19.90
CA CYS A 8 -1.61 4.97 18.56
C CYS A 8 -0.55 4.15 17.83
N GLN A 9 0.54 3.77 18.52
CA GLN A 9 1.58 2.93 17.95
C GLN A 9 1.03 1.55 17.56
N SER A 10 0.28 0.89 18.47
CA SER A 10 -0.29 -0.42 18.19
C SER A 10 -1.27 -0.40 17.01
N ALA A 11 -2.15 0.60 16.92
CA ALA A 11 -3.06 0.73 15.78
C ALA A 11 -2.32 1.00 14.47
N PHE A 12 -1.23 1.76 14.51
CA PHE A 12 -0.40 2.02 13.33
C PHE A 12 0.36 0.78 12.85
N ASP A 13 0.87 -0.03 13.79
CA ASP A 13 1.55 -1.28 13.47
C ASP A 13 0.58 -2.33 12.92
N GLU A 14 -0.65 -2.39 13.45
CA GLU A 14 -1.74 -3.22 12.91
C GLU A 14 -2.14 -2.78 11.50
N LEU A 15 -2.26 -1.46 11.26
CA LEU A 15 -2.53 -0.93 9.93
C LEU A 15 -1.43 -1.31 8.94
N LYS A 16 -0.15 -1.15 9.31
CA LYS A 16 0.97 -1.60 8.48
C LYS A 16 0.87 -3.09 8.16
N TYR A 17 0.61 -3.92 9.17
CA TYR A 17 0.49 -5.36 8.99
C TYR A 17 -0.59 -5.72 7.97
N HIS A 18 -1.77 -5.11 8.06
CA HIS A 18 -2.85 -5.35 7.12
C HIS A 18 -2.57 -4.82 5.72
N LEU A 19 -1.90 -3.67 5.59
CA LEU A 19 -1.46 -3.13 4.29
C LEU A 19 -0.38 -3.99 3.64
N THR A 20 0.44 -4.69 4.42
CA THR A 20 1.51 -5.57 3.92
C THR A 20 1.11 -7.04 3.85
N SER A 21 -0.15 -7.39 4.07
CA SER A 21 -0.63 -8.78 4.08
C SER A 21 -1.77 -9.00 3.08
N ALA A 22 -1.98 -10.25 2.68
CA ALA A 22 -3.17 -10.63 1.93
C ALA A 22 -4.44 -10.33 2.75
N PRO A 23 -5.57 -9.90 2.14
CA PRO A 23 -5.83 -9.78 0.70
C PRO A 23 -5.55 -8.39 0.12
N VAL A 24 -4.86 -7.51 0.86
CA VAL A 24 -4.58 -6.13 0.41
C VAL A 24 -3.44 -6.12 -0.60
N LEU A 25 -2.38 -6.90 -0.37
CA LEU A 25 -1.36 -7.20 -1.36
C LEU A 25 -1.72 -8.47 -2.13
N ALA A 26 -2.02 -8.32 -3.42
CA ALA A 26 -2.17 -9.43 -4.35
C ALA A 26 -0.80 -9.94 -4.81
N TYR A 27 -0.76 -11.23 -5.18
CA TYR A 27 0.44 -11.81 -5.76
C TYR A 27 0.66 -11.26 -7.18
N PRO A 28 1.87 -10.76 -7.53
CA PRO A 28 2.13 -10.23 -8.86
C PRO A 28 1.94 -11.30 -9.93
N ASP A 29 1.10 -11.01 -10.93
CA ASP A 29 1.01 -11.78 -12.16
C ASP A 29 1.82 -11.09 -13.27
N PHE A 30 3.02 -11.59 -13.55
CA PHE A 30 3.92 -11.00 -14.55
C PHE A 30 3.41 -11.09 -15.99
N HIS A 31 2.33 -11.81 -16.26
CA HIS A 31 1.67 -11.83 -17.57
C HIS A 31 0.65 -10.69 -17.74
N ARG A 32 0.37 -9.93 -16.67
CA ARG A 32 -0.56 -8.79 -16.69
C ARG A 32 0.18 -7.47 -16.63
N GLN A 33 -0.47 -6.44 -17.18
CA GLN A 33 0.03 -5.08 -17.09
C GLN A 33 0.03 -4.59 -15.64
N PHE A 34 1.13 -3.95 -15.26
CA PHE A 34 1.24 -3.21 -14.02
C PHE A 34 0.78 -1.77 -14.21
N ILE A 35 0.07 -1.24 -13.23
CA ILE A 35 -0.34 0.15 -13.13
C ILE A 35 0.50 0.76 -12.01
N VAL A 36 1.10 1.92 -12.27
CA VAL A 36 1.96 2.62 -11.31
C VAL A 36 1.37 3.99 -11.05
N ASP A 37 0.88 4.20 -9.84
CA ASP A 37 0.43 5.51 -9.36
C ASP A 37 1.54 6.16 -8.55
N VAL A 38 2.13 7.22 -9.08
CA VAL A 38 3.20 7.97 -8.41
C VAL A 38 2.61 9.21 -7.76
N VAL A 39 2.80 9.35 -6.45
CA VAL A 39 2.44 10.55 -5.70
C VAL A 39 3.74 11.22 -5.26
N ALA A 40 3.99 12.42 -5.80
CA ALA A 40 5.08 13.27 -5.36
C ALA A 40 4.51 14.47 -4.59
N SER A 41 5.00 14.69 -3.39
CA SER A 41 4.84 15.94 -2.64
C SER A 41 6.23 16.49 -2.33
N GLY A 42 6.35 17.79 -2.03
CA GLY A 42 7.62 18.52 -2.05
C GLY A 42 8.81 17.88 -1.32
N ASP A 43 8.58 17.02 -0.33
CA ASP A 43 9.62 16.33 0.45
C ASP A 43 9.58 14.79 0.35
N GLY A 44 8.65 14.21 -0.42
CA GLY A 44 8.43 12.75 -0.43
C GLY A 44 7.84 12.25 -1.75
N HIS A 45 8.45 11.18 -2.26
CA HIS A 45 7.95 10.41 -3.40
C HIS A 45 7.41 9.10 -2.87
N GLY A 46 6.15 8.79 -3.18
CA GLY A 46 5.55 7.48 -2.96
C GLY A 46 5.04 6.91 -4.26
N ALA A 47 5.02 5.60 -4.40
CA ALA A 47 4.40 4.91 -5.51
C ALA A 47 3.55 3.74 -5.03
N VAL A 48 2.42 3.53 -5.71
CA VAL A 48 1.59 2.34 -5.55
C VAL A 48 1.66 1.55 -6.85
N LEU A 49 2.03 0.28 -6.75
CA LEU A 49 2.02 -0.66 -7.87
C LEU A 49 0.75 -1.51 -7.75
N SER A 50 -0.12 -1.47 -8.75
CA SER A 50 -1.37 -2.25 -8.77
C SER A 50 -1.52 -3.05 -10.07
N GLN A 51 -2.39 -4.06 -10.04
CA GLN A 51 -2.79 -4.83 -11.20
C GLN A 51 -4.30 -4.94 -11.27
N ARG A 52 -4.84 -4.95 -12.50
CA ARG A 52 -6.27 -5.10 -12.72
C ARG A 52 -6.68 -6.57 -12.62
N GLU A 53 -7.41 -6.89 -11.55
CA GLU A 53 -8.05 -8.19 -11.35
C GLU A 53 -9.55 -8.06 -11.65
N GLU A 54 -10.00 -8.67 -12.74
CA GLU A 54 -11.39 -8.63 -13.23
C GLU A 54 -11.97 -7.21 -13.34
N LYS A 55 -12.65 -6.75 -12.27
CA LYS A 55 -13.39 -5.48 -12.18
C LYS A 55 -12.75 -4.45 -11.25
N ALA A 56 -11.68 -4.79 -10.54
CA ALA A 56 -11.03 -3.90 -9.57
C ALA A 56 -9.51 -3.93 -9.71
N GLU A 57 -8.87 -2.86 -9.26
CA GLU A 57 -7.41 -2.83 -9.11
C GLU A 57 -7.04 -3.38 -7.74
N ARG A 58 -5.99 -4.20 -7.73
CA ARG A 58 -5.41 -4.80 -6.53
C ARG A 58 -3.99 -4.31 -6.39
N VAL A 59 -3.64 -3.84 -5.21
CA VAL A 59 -2.27 -3.38 -4.93
C VAL A 59 -1.35 -4.59 -4.82
N VAL A 60 -0.16 -4.47 -5.38
CA VAL A 60 0.89 -5.50 -5.44
C VAL A 60 2.15 -5.04 -4.70
N ALA A 61 2.41 -3.72 -4.64
CA ALA A 61 3.47 -3.16 -3.82
C ALA A 61 3.25 -1.66 -3.52
N TYR A 62 3.92 -1.19 -2.47
CA TYR A 62 4.06 0.22 -2.12
C TYR A 62 5.56 0.56 -2.09
N ALA A 63 5.95 1.74 -2.57
CA ALA A 63 7.33 2.23 -2.58
C ALA A 63 7.42 3.69 -2.12
#